data_AF-A0A259S8F2-F1
#
_entry.id   AF-A0A259S8F2-F1
#
_cell.length_a   1.000
_cell.length_b   1.000
_cell.length_c   1.000
_cell.angle_alpha   90.00
_cell.angle_beta   90.00
_cell.angle_gamma   90.00
#
_symmetry.space_group_name_H-M   'P 1'
#
loop_
_entity.id
_entity.type
_entity.pdbx_description
1 polymer ?
#
loop_
_entity_poly.entity_id
_entity_poly.type
_entity_poly.pdbx_seq_one_letter_code
_entity_poly.pdbx_strand_id
1 'polypeptide(L)' 'MFQYAETAIERGLRVIIGGAGGAAHLPGMLAAKTRLPVLGVPVQSKSLSGWDSLLSIVQMPAGIPVGT' A
#
# COMPACT_ATOMS: atom_id res chain seq x y z
N MET A 1 -2.69 -11.37 4.37
CA MET A 1 -2.06 -10.33 3.52
C MET A 1 -0.71 -10.80 2.96
N PHE A 2 0.25 -11.26 3.78
CA PHE A 2 1.56 -11.72 3.28
C PHE A 2 1.47 -12.77 2.18
N GLN A 3 0.70 -13.85 2.40
CA GLN A 3 0.47 -14.87 1.36
C GLN A 3 -0.04 -14.27 0.03
N TYR A 4 -0.90 -13.25 0.07
CA TYR A 4 -1.41 -12.60 -1.15
C TYR A 4 -0.31 -11.85 -1.90
N ALA A 5 0.55 -11.10 -1.19
CA ALA A 5 1.63 -10.33 -1.78
C ALA A 5 2.78 -11.22 -2.29
N GLU A 6 3.13 -12.24 -1.51
CA GLU A 6 4.24 -13.16 -1.81
C GLU A 6 3.90 -14.05 -3.03
N THR A 7 2.64 -14.50 -3.16
CA THR A 7 2.19 -15.32 -4.30
C THR A 7 1.67 -14.50 -5.49
N ALA A 8 1.68 -13.16 -5.41
CA ALA A 8 1.08 -12.29 -6.43
C ALA A 8 1.65 -12.53 -7.84
N ILE A 9 2.97 -12.75 -7.93
CA ILE A 9 3.67 -12.97 -9.20
C ILE A 9 3.30 -14.33 -9.81
N GLU A 10 3.22 -15.38 -8.98
CA GLU A 10 2.83 -16.73 -9.41
C GLU A 10 1.39 -16.76 -9.94
N ARG A 11 0.53 -15.91 -9.37
CA ARG A 11 -0.85 -15.72 -9.82
C ARG A 11 -0.97 -14.86 -11.09
N GLY A 12 0.14 -14.42 -11.67
CA GLY A 12 0.18 -13.62 -12.89
C GLY A 12 -0.15 -12.14 -12.72
N LEU A 13 -0.17 -11.62 -11.47
CA LEU A 13 -0.38 -10.19 -11.25
C LEU A 13 0.82 -9.38 -11.72
N ARG A 14 0.55 -8.16 -12.19
CA ARG A 14 1.57 -7.23 -12.72
C ARG A 14 1.68 -5.95 -11.90
N VAL A 15 0.61 -5.55 -11.22
CA VAL A 15 0.50 -4.38 -10.35
C VAL A 15 -0.49 -4.73 -9.25
N ILE A 16 -0.30 -4.17 -8.05
CA ILE A 16 -1.27 -4.26 -6.95
C ILE A 16 -1.77 -2.86 -6.62
N ILE A 17 -3.08 -2.69 -6.47
CA ILE A 17 -3.69 -1.45 -5.98
C ILE A 17 -4.27 -1.74 -4.60
N GLY A 18 -3.82 -1.00 -3.58
CA GLY A 18 -4.22 -1.19 -2.19
C GLY A 18 -4.82 0.07 -1.59
N GLY A 19 -6.05 0.00 -1.11
CA GLY A 19 -6.71 1.10 -0.39
C GLY A 19 -6.65 0.90 1.13
N ALA A 20 -6.33 1.96 1.88
CA ALA A 20 -6.40 1.96 3.33
C ALA A 20 -6.65 3.36 3.91
N GLY A 21 -7.26 3.43 5.09
CA GLY A 21 -7.60 4.68 5.78
C GLY A 21 -7.16 4.69 7.25
N GLY A 22 -7.04 5.88 7.83
CA GLY A 22 -6.48 6.08 9.17
C GLY A 22 -4.98 5.79 9.19
N ALA A 23 -4.56 4.87 10.06
CA ALA A 23 -3.21 4.29 10.06
C ALA A 23 -3.07 3.30 8.88
N ALA A 24 -2.85 3.84 7.68
CA ALA A 24 -3.02 3.14 6.41
C ALA A 24 -1.81 2.28 6.02
N HIS A 25 -1.56 1.20 6.77
CA HIS A 25 -0.36 0.35 6.60
C HIS A 25 -0.41 -0.63 5.42
N LEU A 26 -1.60 -0.94 4.89
CA LEU A 26 -1.76 -2.03 3.91
C LEU A 26 -0.88 -1.84 2.66
N PRO A 27 -0.83 -0.67 1.98
CA PRO A 27 -0.04 -0.51 0.77
C PRO A 27 1.47 -0.68 1.02
N GLY A 28 1.99 -0.11 2.10
CA GLY A 28 3.40 -0.26 2.48
C GLY A 28 3.77 -1.70 2.79
N MET A 29 2.91 -2.44 3.50
CA MET A 29 3.16 -3.84 3.82
C MET A 29 3.04 -4.76 2.60
N LEU A 30 2.16 -4.46 1.64
CA LEU A 30 2.13 -5.16 0.36
C LEU A 30 3.43 -4.93 -0.41
N ALA A 31 3.89 -3.68 -0.52
CA ALA A 31 5.13 -3.31 -1.20
C ALA A 31 6.36 -3.97 -0.56
N ALA A 32 6.38 -4.12 0.78
CA ALA A 32 7.45 -4.81 1.49
C ALA A 32 7.54 -6.32 1.21
N LYS A 33 6.50 -6.92 0.63
CA LYS A 33 6.35 -8.37 0.46
C LYS A 33 6.25 -8.82 -1.00
N THR A 34 6.38 -7.89 -1.95
CA THR A 34 6.35 -8.22 -3.37
C THR A 34 7.30 -7.34 -4.16
N ARG A 35 7.71 -7.84 -5.32
CA ARG A 35 8.54 -7.09 -6.29
C ARG A 35 7.68 -6.30 -7.29
N LEU A 36 6.37 -6.53 -7.28
CA LEU A 36 5.44 -5.84 -8.16
C LEU A 36 5.26 -4.38 -7.72
N PRO A 37 5.02 -3.45 -8.66
CA PRO A 37 4.59 -2.10 -8.31
C PRO A 37 3.32 -2.13 -7.47
N VAL A 38 3.31 -1.39 -6.37
CA VAL A 38 2.14 -1.19 -5.52
C VAL A 38 1.69 0.26 -5.60
N LEU A 39 0.42 0.47 -5.93
CA LEU A 39 -0.24 1.77 -5.94
C LEU A 39 -1.15 1.88 -4.71
N GLY A 40 -0.87 2.85 -3.85
CA GLY A 40 -1.62 3.12 -2.63
C GLY A 40 -2.74 4.13 -2.88
N VAL A 41 -3.94 3.83 -2.39
CA VAL A 41 -5.09 4.74 -2.45
C VAL A 41 -5.44 5.18 -1.03
N PRO A 42 -5.17 6.45 -0.64
CA PRO A 42 -5.57 6.98 0.65
C PRO A 42 -7.09 7.07 0.75
N VAL A 43 -7.69 6.31 1.68
CA VAL A 43 -9.13 6.35 1.93
C VAL A 43 -9.43 7.45 2.94
N GLN A 44 -10.41 8.30 2.63
CA GLN A 44 -10.81 9.40 3.52
C GLN A 44 -11.19 8.89 4.91
N SER A 45 -10.52 9.39 5.95
CA SER A 45 -10.87 9.15 7.34
C SER A 45 -11.88 10.18 7.84
N LYS A 46 -12.68 9.81 8.84
CA LYS A 46 -13.69 10.71 9.43
C LYS A 46 -13.05 11.86 10.21
N SER A 47 -11.99 11.58 10.97
CA SER A 47 -11.42 12.56 11.90
C SER A 47 -10.45 13.53 11.24
N LEU A 48 -9.68 13.07 10.25
CA LEU A 48 -8.58 13.85 9.64
C LEU A 48 -8.75 14.00 8.13
N SER A 49 -9.95 13.76 7.60
CA SER A 49 -10.28 13.90 6.17
C SER A 49 -9.31 13.17 5.22
N GLY A 50 -8.72 12.06 5.67
CA GLY A 50 -7.76 11.29 4.89
C GLY A 50 -6.31 11.76 4.96
N TRP A 51 -5.96 12.83 5.70
CA TRP A 51 -4.56 13.25 5.87
C TRP A 51 -3.71 12.22 6.60
N ASP A 52 -4.26 11.58 7.63
CA ASP A 52 -3.67 10.42 8.29
C ASP A 52 -3.33 9.30 7.31
N SER A 53 -4.26 9.05 6.39
CA SER A 53 -4.20 7.98 5.41
C SER A 53 -3.16 8.28 4.34
N LEU A 54 -3.15 9.52 3.84
CA LEU A 54 -2.17 10.00 2.87
C LEU A 54 -0.75 9.90 3.45
N LEU A 55 -0.52 10.47 4.64
CA LEU A 55 0.81 10.49 5.26
C LEU A 55 1.28 9.09 5.68
N SER A 56 0.36 8.20 6.04
CA SER A 56 0.69 6.79 6.33
C SER A 56 1.16 6.02 5.10
N ILE A 57 0.80 6.45 3.89
CA ILE A 57 1.13 5.76 2.63
C ILE A 57 2.30 6.44 1.91
N VAL A 58 2.26 7.77 1.72
CA VAL A 58 3.20 8.48 0.83
C VAL A 58 4.61 8.59 1.39
N GLN A 59 4.76 8.56 2.71
CA GLN A 59 6.04 8.79 3.41
C GLN A 59 6.85 7.50 3.62
N MET A 60 6.67 6.49 2.75
CA MET A 60 7.44 5.26 2.85
C MET A 60 8.95 5.55 2.79
N PRO A 61 9.76 4.97 3.71
CA PRO A 61 11.21 5.12 3.65
C PRO A 61 11.79 4.60 2.34
N ALA A 62 12.95 5.15 1.97
CA ALA A 62 13.70 4.68 0.81
C ALA A 62 13.96 3.17 0.90
N GLY A 63 13.77 2.47 -0.22
CA GLY A 63 13.94 1.02 -0.34
C GLY A 63 12.64 0.23 -0.54
N ILE A 64 11.48 0.76 -0.13
CA ILE A 64 10.18 0.11 -0.28
C ILE A 64 9.15 1.12 -0.83
N PRO A 65 9.09 1.35 -2.15
CA PRO A 65 8.26 2.39 -2.74
C PRO A 65 6.78 2.00 -2.79
N VAL A 66 5.90 3.00 -2.62
CA VAL A 66 4.46 2.93 -2.93
C VAL A 66 4.10 4.13 -3.79
N GLY A 67 3.55 3.90 -4.98
CA GLY A 67 3.00 4.98 -5.80
C GLY A 67 1.69 5.47 -5.18
N THR A 68 1.63 6.69 -4.66
CA THR A 68 0.49 7.22 -3.91
C THR A 68 -0.23 8.31 -4.68
#